data_AF-A0A9W4KEB1-F1
#
_entry.id   AF-A0A9W4KEB1-F1
#
_cell.length_a   1.000
_cell.length_b   1.000
_cell.length_c   1.000
_cell.angle_alpha   90.00
_cell.angle_beta   90.00
_cell.angle_gamma   90.00
#
_symmetry.space_group_name_H-M   'P 1'
#
loop_
_entity.id
_entity.type
_entity.pdbx_description
1 polymer ?
#
loop_
_entity_poly.entity_id
_entity_poly.type
_entity_poly.pdbx_seq_one_letter_code
_entity_poly.pdbx_strand_id
1 'polypeptide(L)'
;MAILETFRAGPWGQHKYQLLKAAQEISYYYHARVTKRTWTTTFLVAAVIFFLWHFPLLPANFNRIANGRWCDHPISILASDASRGFNETLMRQSKSLEDAVTKYRRQYNMPPPPHFDKWYDLATQRNTTLMDEYDTIYHSLLPFWGLSPSTIRSRVKEDLSFDNVVMGISIRNGEPIHLGNGQGDFQGNAAMKQFKKFAQSYPIWTSSSTFTMSRGSLFLTRSYTDW
;
A
#
# COMPACT_ATOMS: atom_id res chain seq x y z
N MET A 1 22.41 -41.70 4.05
CA MET A 1 22.73 -41.41 2.64
C MET A 1 21.47 -41.57 1.77
N ALA A 2 20.52 -40.62 1.85
CA ALA A 2 19.35 -40.55 0.92
C ALA A 2 18.51 -39.24 1.08
N ILE A 3 19.10 -38.11 1.50
CA ILE A 3 18.34 -36.84 1.69
C ILE A 3 19.03 -35.65 1.00
N LEU A 4 19.85 -35.86 -0.03
CA LEU A 4 20.56 -34.74 -0.69
C LEU A 4 20.41 -34.68 -2.21
N GLU A 5 19.49 -35.44 -2.81
CA GLU A 5 19.29 -35.45 -4.27
C GLU A 5 18.09 -34.60 -4.74
N THR A 6 17.38 -33.87 -3.86
CA THR A 6 16.10 -33.21 -4.25
C THR A 6 16.23 -31.74 -4.66
N PHE A 7 17.42 -31.16 -4.72
CA PHE A 7 17.60 -29.75 -5.10
C PHE A 7 18.28 -29.59 -6.47
N ARG A 8 17.75 -30.25 -7.50
CA ARG A 8 18.08 -29.91 -8.89
C ARG A 8 17.04 -28.94 -9.44
N ALA A 9 17.49 -27.77 -9.88
CA ALA A 9 16.65 -26.74 -10.50
C ALA A 9 16.08 -27.23 -11.84
N GLY A 10 14.75 -27.45 -11.89
CA GLY A 10 14.00 -27.73 -13.12
C GLY A 10 13.14 -26.52 -13.55
N PRO A 11 12.62 -26.51 -14.80
CA PRO A 11 11.93 -25.35 -15.37
C PRO A 11 10.64 -25.02 -14.61
N TRP A 12 10.53 -23.77 -14.16
CA TRP A 12 9.34 -23.25 -13.48
C TRP A 12 8.15 -23.20 -14.46
N GLY A 13 7.19 -24.12 -14.30
CA GLY A 13 5.95 -24.06 -15.09
C GLY A 13 5.08 -25.32 -15.13
N GLN A 14 5.57 -26.48 -14.68
CA GLN A 14 4.83 -27.75 -14.83
C GLN A 14 4.40 -28.40 -13.50
N HIS A 15 4.64 -27.78 -12.34
CA HIS A 15 4.24 -28.35 -11.06
C HIS A 15 2.79 -27.96 -10.75
N LYS A 16 1.85 -28.80 -11.17
CA LYS A 16 0.49 -28.79 -10.60
C LYS A 16 0.62 -29.15 -9.12
N TYR A 17 0.26 -28.21 -8.24
CA TYR A 17 0.17 -28.45 -6.80
C TYR A 17 -0.84 -29.58 -6.58
N GLN A 18 -0.35 -30.80 -6.36
CA GLN A 18 -1.15 -31.88 -5.82
C GLN A 18 -1.32 -31.53 -4.34
N LEU A 19 -2.38 -30.77 -4.02
CA LEU A 19 -2.86 -30.68 -2.65
C LEU A 19 -2.95 -32.12 -2.14
N LEU A 20 -2.26 -32.42 -1.05
CA LEU A 20 -2.34 -33.72 -0.39
C LEU A 20 -3.82 -34.08 -0.28
N LYS A 21 -4.24 -35.25 -0.79
CA LYS A 21 -5.65 -35.67 -0.76
C LYS A 21 -6.29 -35.53 0.64
N ALA A 22 -5.46 -35.63 1.69
CA ALA A 22 -5.83 -35.35 3.08
C ALA A 22 -6.39 -33.93 3.30
N ALA A 23 -5.88 -32.90 2.64
CA ALA A 23 -6.38 -31.52 2.76
C ALA A 23 -7.76 -31.33 2.11
N GLN A 24 -8.11 -32.15 1.11
CA GLN A 24 -9.41 -32.10 0.45
C GLN A 24 -10.50 -32.83 1.26
N GLU A 25 -10.14 -33.87 2.02
CA GLU A 25 -11.07 -34.59 2.91
C GLU A 25 -11.49 -33.79 4.14
N ILE A 26 -10.67 -32.86 4.65
CA ILE A 26 -10.97 -32.15 5.91
C ILE A 26 -12.18 -31.20 5.78
N SER A 27 -12.62 -30.86 4.55
CA SER A 27 -13.78 -29.97 4.35
C SER A 27 -15.15 -30.65 4.50
N TYR A 28 -15.23 -31.98 4.62
CA TYR A 28 -16.52 -32.69 4.50
C TYR A 28 -17.31 -32.94 5.79
N TYR A 29 -16.82 -32.56 6.97
CA TYR A 29 -17.49 -32.92 8.25
C TYR A 29 -18.29 -31.82 8.96
N TYR A 30 -18.53 -30.66 8.35
CA TYR A 30 -19.33 -29.58 8.98
C TYR A 30 -20.72 -29.35 8.37
N HIS A 31 -21.42 -30.45 8.04
CA HIS A 31 -22.86 -30.38 7.78
C HIS A 31 -23.59 -31.33 8.73
N ALA A 32 -23.80 -30.87 9.97
CA ALA A 32 -24.81 -31.45 10.83
C ALA A 32 -26.17 -31.27 10.13
N ARG A 33 -26.76 -32.38 9.70
CA ARG A 33 -28.09 -32.45 9.11
C ARG A 33 -29.12 -32.07 10.18
N VAL A 34 -29.49 -30.80 10.26
CA VAL A 34 -30.55 -30.32 11.16
C VAL A 34 -31.90 -30.74 10.60
N THR A 35 -32.42 -31.87 11.09
CA THR A 35 -33.78 -32.30 10.83
C THR A 35 -34.74 -31.34 11.55
N LYS A 36 -35.62 -30.68 10.80
CA LYS A 36 -36.61 -29.75 11.36
C LYS A 36 -37.69 -30.53 12.12
N ARG A 37 -37.46 -30.81 13.41
CA ARG A 37 -38.48 -31.20 14.39
C ARG A 37 -38.70 -30.02 15.34
N THR A 38 -39.59 -29.12 14.93
CA THR A 38 -39.78 -27.77 15.52
C THR A 38 -40.31 -27.78 16.96
N TRP A 39 -40.93 -28.88 17.42
CA TRP A 39 -41.51 -28.99 18.76
C TRP A 39 -40.49 -29.29 19.86
N THR A 40 -39.32 -29.87 19.53
CA THR A 40 -38.26 -30.14 20.53
C THR A 40 -37.35 -28.94 20.75
N THR A 41 -37.14 -28.12 19.72
CA THR A 41 -36.32 -26.90 19.83
C THR A 41 -36.99 -25.82 20.67
N THR A 42 -38.31 -25.63 20.55
CA THR A 42 -39.04 -24.65 21.37
C THR A 42 -39.04 -25.04 22.84
N PHE A 43 -39.22 -26.32 23.16
CA PHE A 43 -39.14 -26.81 24.54
C PHE A 43 -37.74 -26.65 25.15
N LEU A 44 -36.68 -26.92 24.39
CA LEU A 44 -35.30 -26.72 24.86
C LEU A 44 -34.98 -25.23 25.08
N VAL A 45 -35.42 -24.35 24.18
CA VAL A 45 -35.24 -22.90 24.34
C VAL A 45 -36.00 -22.40 25.56
N ALA A 46 -37.26 -22.82 25.75
CA ALA A 46 -38.05 -22.45 26.92
C ALA A 46 -37.44 -23.00 28.22
N ALA A 47 -36.91 -24.23 28.22
CA ALA A 47 -36.24 -24.82 29.37
C ALA A 47 -34.94 -24.08 29.72
N VAL A 48 -34.14 -23.68 28.72
CA VAL A 48 -32.93 -22.88 28.93
C VAL A 48 -33.27 -21.49 29.47
N ILE A 49 -34.30 -20.83 28.94
CA ILE A 49 -34.78 -19.54 29.46
C ILE A 49 -35.29 -19.67 30.90
N PHE A 50 -36.05 -20.73 31.21
CA PHE A 50 -36.54 -21.01 32.55
C PHE A 50 -35.39 -21.28 33.54
N PHE A 51 -34.38 -22.04 33.11
CA PHE A 51 -33.18 -22.33 33.91
C PHE A 51 -32.34 -21.08 34.14
N LEU A 52 -32.19 -20.20 33.13
CA LEU A 52 -31.54 -18.90 33.26
C LEU A 52 -32.31 -17.93 34.17
N TRP A 53 -33.65 -18.07 34.25
CA TRP A 53 -34.49 -17.23 35.11
C TRP A 53 -34.54 -17.73 36.57
N HIS A 54 -34.41 -19.04 36.80
CA HIS A 54 -34.47 -19.65 38.14
C HIS A 54 -33.10 -19.87 38.77
N PHE A 55 -32.05 -20.01 37.97
CA PHE A 55 -30.66 -20.08 38.43
C PHE A 55 -29.88 -18.96 37.74
N PRO A 56 -29.70 -17.79 38.38
CA PRO A 56 -28.79 -16.75 37.89
C PRO A 56 -27.36 -17.26 38.08
N LEU A 57 -26.94 -18.19 37.24
CA LEU A 57 -25.57 -18.61 37.08
C LEU A 57 -24.88 -17.47 36.34
N LEU A 58 -24.38 -16.52 37.12
CA LEU A 58 -23.07 -15.87 37.05
C LEU A 58 -23.15 -14.49 37.71
N PRO A 59 -22.23 -14.13 38.62
CA PRO A 59 -22.11 -12.75 39.07
C PRO A 59 -21.81 -11.87 37.85
N ALA A 60 -22.47 -10.71 37.76
CA ALA A 60 -22.31 -9.72 36.68
C ALA A 60 -20.89 -9.08 36.60
N ASN A 61 -19.92 -9.61 37.35
CA ASN A 61 -18.54 -9.19 37.38
C ASN A 61 -17.62 -10.36 37.01
N PHE A 62 -17.71 -10.81 35.75
CA PHE A 62 -16.50 -11.28 35.10
C PHE A 62 -15.63 -10.05 34.87
N ASN A 63 -14.84 -9.67 35.89
CA ASN A 63 -13.60 -8.98 35.63
C ASN A 63 -12.89 -9.85 34.59
N ARG A 64 -12.79 -9.37 33.34
CA ARG A 64 -11.89 -10.00 32.37
C ARG A 64 -10.59 -10.12 33.12
N ILE A 65 -10.18 -11.35 33.42
CA ILE A 65 -8.88 -11.60 34.00
C ILE A 65 -7.93 -10.96 32.98
N ALA A 66 -7.32 -9.83 33.37
CA ALA A 66 -6.23 -9.26 32.62
C ALA A 66 -5.23 -10.40 32.54
N ASN A 67 -5.04 -10.97 31.35
CA ASN A 67 -4.16 -12.12 31.13
C ASN A 67 -2.86 -11.87 31.91
N GLY A 68 -2.72 -12.62 33.00
CA GLY A 68 -1.64 -12.47 33.94
C GLY A 68 -0.34 -12.75 33.20
N ARG A 69 0.49 -11.73 33.10
CA ARG A 69 1.82 -11.72 32.48
C ARG A 69 2.71 -12.80 33.09
N TRP A 70 2.75 -14.01 32.52
CA TRP A 70 3.86 -14.95 32.73
C TRP A 70 4.07 -15.75 31.43
N CYS A 71 5.18 -15.43 30.74
CA CYS A 71 5.71 -16.01 29.50
C CYS A 71 5.09 -15.53 28.17
N ASP A 72 5.04 -14.21 27.93
CA ASP A 72 4.95 -13.70 26.56
C ASP A 72 6.25 -14.01 25.82
N HIS A 73 6.16 -14.80 24.75
CA HIS A 73 7.28 -15.09 23.88
C HIS A 73 7.86 -13.76 23.33
N PRO A 74 9.18 -13.57 23.20
CA PRO A 74 9.74 -12.29 22.73
C PRO A 74 9.10 -11.79 21.42
N ILE A 75 8.73 -12.70 20.53
CA ILE A 75 7.99 -12.38 19.29
C ILE A 75 6.58 -11.85 19.56
N SER A 76 5.83 -12.34 20.56
CA SER A 76 4.49 -11.81 20.87
C SER A 76 4.56 -10.38 21.39
N ILE A 77 5.61 -10.05 22.16
CA ILE A 77 5.88 -8.68 22.61
C ILE A 77 6.14 -7.78 21.40
N LEU A 78 7.09 -8.16 20.54
CA LEU A 78 7.41 -7.39 19.33
C LEU A 78 6.20 -7.22 18.41
N ALA A 79 5.38 -8.26 18.24
CA ALA A 79 4.16 -8.20 17.45
C ALA A 79 3.10 -7.27 18.08
N SER A 80 2.94 -7.32 19.40
CA SER A 80 2.01 -6.45 20.14
C SER A 80 2.45 -4.99 20.06
N ASP A 81 3.74 -4.72 20.24
CA ASP A 81 4.29 -3.37 20.16
C ASP A 81 4.21 -2.81 18.73
N ALA A 82 4.52 -3.63 17.71
CA ALA A 82 4.34 -3.25 16.30
C ALA A 82 2.87 -2.95 15.98
N SER A 83 1.95 -3.78 16.47
CA SER A 83 0.51 -3.58 16.27
C SER A 83 0.02 -2.29 16.94
N ARG A 84 0.54 -1.98 18.13
CA ARG A 84 0.24 -0.74 18.85
C ARG A 84 0.75 0.47 18.09
N GLY A 85 2.02 0.46 17.68
CA GLY A 85 2.62 1.56 16.91
C GLY A 85 1.93 1.78 15.56
N PHE A 86 1.52 0.70 14.88
CA PHE A 86 0.73 0.79 13.66
C PHE A 86 -0.65 1.41 13.92
N ASN A 87 -1.37 0.99 14.96
CA ASN A 87 -2.67 1.57 15.32
C ASN A 87 -2.57 3.04 15.71
N GLU A 88 -1.54 3.43 16.47
CA GLU A 88 -1.27 4.84 16.77
C GLU A 88 -1.03 5.64 15.47
N THR A 89 -0.28 5.06 14.54
CA THR A 89 -0.02 5.66 13.21
C THR A 89 -1.31 5.82 12.41
N LEU A 90 -2.21 4.84 12.45
CA LEU A 90 -3.52 4.94 11.81
C LEU A 90 -4.41 6.02 12.43
N MET A 91 -4.44 6.12 13.76
CA MET A 91 -5.29 7.09 14.46
C MET A 91 -4.87 8.54 14.22
N ARG A 92 -3.57 8.78 13.97
CA ARG A 92 -3.02 10.12 13.70
C ARG A 92 -3.09 10.55 12.22
N GLN A 93 -3.70 9.77 11.34
CA GLN A 93 -3.80 10.14 9.92
C GLN A 93 -4.71 11.37 9.74
N SER A 94 -4.31 12.24 8.82
CA SER A 94 -5.03 13.47 8.48
C SER A 94 -6.40 13.17 7.89
N LYS A 95 -7.40 13.98 8.23
CA LYS A 95 -8.79 13.84 7.74
C LYS A 95 -9.18 14.94 6.74
N SER A 96 -8.38 15.99 6.66
CA SER A 96 -8.55 17.11 5.73
C SER A 96 -7.23 17.44 5.04
N LEU A 97 -7.33 18.14 3.91
CA LEU A 97 -6.16 18.63 3.18
C LEU A 97 -5.32 19.58 4.04
N GLU A 98 -5.96 20.44 4.83
CA GLU A 98 -5.27 21.40 5.71
C GLU A 98 -4.48 20.70 6.82
N ASP A 99 -5.05 19.66 7.42
CA ASP A 99 -4.36 18.82 8.40
C ASP A 99 -3.14 18.14 7.78
N ALA A 100 -3.30 17.57 6.57
CA ALA A 100 -2.21 16.89 5.85
C ALA A 100 -1.06 17.85 5.53
N VAL A 101 -1.37 19.07 5.06
CA VAL A 101 -0.37 20.11 4.80
C VAL A 101 0.35 20.52 6.08
N THR A 102 -0.38 20.72 7.17
CA THR A 102 0.18 21.12 8.47
C THR A 102 1.10 20.04 9.02
N LYS A 103 0.67 18.77 8.97
CA LYS A 103 1.46 17.62 9.39
C LYS A 103 2.71 17.43 8.53
N TYR A 104 2.59 17.57 7.21
CA TYR A 104 3.74 17.51 6.29
C TYR A 104 4.81 18.54 6.68
N ARG A 105 4.40 19.82 6.85
CA ARG A 105 5.32 20.89 7.24
C ARG A 105 5.97 20.61 8.59
N ARG A 106 5.21 20.10 9.56
CA ARG A 106 5.73 19.74 10.88
C ARG A 106 6.73 18.58 10.83
N GLN A 107 6.47 17.56 10.01
CA GLN A 107 7.28 16.34 9.97
C GLN A 107 8.58 16.52 9.16
N TYR A 108 8.50 17.17 8.00
CA TYR A 108 9.61 17.26 7.05
C TYR A 108 10.29 18.64 7.02
N ASN A 109 9.75 19.61 7.77
CA ASN A 109 10.23 21.00 7.82
C ASN A 109 10.36 21.67 6.44
N MET A 110 9.47 21.30 5.50
CA MET A 110 9.40 21.83 4.14
C MET A 110 7.94 22.08 3.73
N PRO A 111 7.63 23.08 2.87
CA PRO A 111 6.34 23.13 2.19
C PRO A 111 6.05 21.82 1.43
N PRO A 112 4.77 21.39 1.37
CA PRO A 112 4.39 20.25 0.56
C PRO A 112 4.71 20.52 -0.93
N PRO A 113 4.99 19.47 -1.72
CA PRO A 113 5.30 19.61 -3.13
C PRO A 113 4.14 20.26 -3.90
N PRO A 114 4.40 20.88 -5.07
CA PRO A 114 3.35 21.42 -5.92
C PRO A 114 2.25 20.40 -6.21
N HIS A 115 1.00 20.85 -6.26
CA HIS A 115 -0.18 20.02 -6.53
C HIS A 115 -0.46 18.94 -5.47
N PHE A 116 -0.06 19.19 -4.22
CA PHE A 116 -0.37 18.31 -3.10
C PHE A 116 -1.88 18.08 -2.90
N ASP A 117 -2.72 19.08 -3.23
CA ASP A 117 -4.18 18.97 -3.25
C ASP A 117 -4.67 17.87 -4.20
N LYS A 118 -4.11 17.80 -5.41
CA LYS A 118 -4.47 16.79 -6.41
C LYS A 118 -4.01 15.39 -6.00
N TRP A 119 -2.85 15.31 -5.36
CA TRP A 119 -2.38 14.06 -4.76
C TRP A 119 -3.33 13.61 -3.64
N TYR A 120 -3.76 14.51 -2.77
CA TYR A 120 -4.67 14.23 -1.67
C TYR A 120 -6.03 13.71 -2.16
N ASP A 121 -6.59 14.37 -3.18
CA ASP A 121 -7.84 13.93 -3.83
C ASP A 121 -7.71 12.51 -4.36
N LEU A 122 -6.60 12.21 -5.06
CA LEU A 122 -6.34 10.89 -5.62
C LEU A 122 -6.15 9.83 -4.53
N ALA A 123 -5.39 10.15 -3.48
CA ALA A 123 -5.15 9.26 -2.36
C ALA A 123 -6.44 8.90 -1.63
N THR A 124 -7.32 9.89 -1.45
CA THR A 124 -8.66 9.73 -0.86
C THR A 124 -9.56 8.86 -1.74
N GLN A 125 -9.63 9.15 -3.04
CA GLN A 125 -10.43 8.35 -4.00
C GLN A 125 -10.00 6.88 -4.04
N ARG A 126 -8.70 6.60 -3.78
CA ARG A 126 -8.14 5.25 -3.75
C ARG A 126 -8.17 4.59 -2.38
N ASN A 127 -8.79 5.22 -1.38
CA ASN A 127 -8.83 4.73 0.01
C ASN A 127 -7.42 4.40 0.56
N THR A 128 -6.46 5.28 0.30
CA THR A 128 -5.08 5.11 0.80
C THR A 128 -5.07 5.20 2.32
N THR A 129 -4.61 4.14 2.99
CA THR A 129 -4.68 4.03 4.45
C THR A 129 -3.66 4.93 5.17
N LEU A 130 -2.42 4.96 4.66
CA LEU A 130 -1.32 5.75 5.22
C LEU A 130 -1.06 6.94 4.32
N MET A 131 -1.89 7.97 4.47
CA MET A 131 -1.83 9.16 3.63
C MET A 131 -0.64 10.05 3.99
N ASP A 132 -0.27 10.17 5.26
CA ASP A 132 0.78 11.13 5.68
C ASP A 132 2.20 10.56 5.74
N GLU A 133 2.38 9.28 5.43
CA GLU A 133 3.63 8.56 5.64
C GLU A 133 4.50 8.58 4.37
N TYR A 134 5.42 9.54 4.27
CA TYR A 134 6.32 9.73 3.12
C TYR A 134 7.80 9.57 3.43
N ASP A 135 8.16 9.14 4.65
CA ASP A 135 9.55 9.11 5.13
C ASP A 135 10.49 8.43 4.13
N THR A 136 10.12 7.28 3.58
CA THR A 136 10.94 6.57 2.61
C THR A 136 11.23 7.41 1.37
N ILE A 137 10.22 8.07 0.82
CA ILE A 137 10.35 8.91 -0.37
C ILE A 137 11.16 10.16 -0.04
N TYR A 138 10.87 10.78 1.11
CA TYR A 138 11.59 11.97 1.59
C TYR A 138 13.09 11.71 1.69
N HIS A 139 13.51 10.67 2.43
CA HIS A 139 14.93 10.35 2.60
C HIS A 139 15.59 9.93 1.28
N SER A 140 14.85 9.24 0.40
CA SER A 140 15.37 8.85 -0.93
C SER A 140 15.59 10.05 -1.83
N LEU A 141 14.78 11.11 -1.70
CA LEU A 141 14.87 12.31 -2.52
C LEU A 141 15.80 13.39 -1.92
N LEU A 142 16.07 13.32 -0.62
CA LEU A 142 16.85 14.31 0.12
C LEU A 142 18.21 14.66 -0.54
N PRO A 143 19.00 13.70 -1.07
CA PRO A 143 20.28 14.02 -1.72
C PRO A 143 20.15 14.90 -2.98
N PHE A 144 18.97 14.94 -3.59
CA PHE A 144 18.73 15.66 -4.84
C PHE A 144 18.21 17.08 -4.62
N TRP A 145 17.76 17.43 -3.42
CA TRP A 145 17.17 18.75 -3.13
C TRP A 145 18.16 19.91 -3.18
N GLY A 146 19.47 19.63 -3.08
CA GLY A 146 20.53 20.63 -3.26
C GLY A 146 21.08 20.72 -4.70
N LEU A 147 20.54 19.93 -5.64
CA LEU A 147 21.05 19.87 -7.01
C LEU A 147 20.13 20.62 -7.96
N SER A 148 20.73 21.40 -8.87
CA SER A 148 19.95 22.04 -9.93
C SER A 148 19.34 20.98 -10.87
N PRO A 149 18.14 21.24 -11.43
CA PRO A 149 17.51 20.29 -12.36
C PRO A 149 18.36 19.98 -13.59
N SER A 150 19.19 20.92 -14.06
CA SER A 150 20.10 20.69 -15.18
C SER A 150 21.20 19.69 -14.81
N THR A 151 21.76 19.77 -13.60
CA THR A 151 22.73 18.80 -13.08
C THR A 151 22.15 17.39 -13.04
N ILE A 152 20.92 17.24 -12.54
CA ILE A 152 20.24 15.93 -12.49
C ILE A 152 20.07 15.36 -13.89
N ARG A 153 19.56 16.16 -14.85
CA ARG A 153 19.38 15.73 -16.25
C ARG A 153 20.69 15.35 -16.92
N SER A 154 21.76 16.09 -16.67
CA SER A 154 23.09 15.78 -17.21
C SER A 154 23.61 14.44 -16.69
N ARG A 155 23.49 14.17 -15.39
CA ARG A 155 23.91 12.89 -14.78
C ARG A 155 23.08 11.71 -15.28
N VAL A 156 21.76 11.88 -15.44
CA VAL A 156 20.92 10.85 -16.04
C VAL A 156 21.34 10.55 -17.48
N LYS A 157 21.62 11.59 -18.29
CA LYS A 157 22.08 11.40 -19.66
C LYS A 157 23.44 10.69 -19.73
N GLU A 158 24.36 11.06 -18.85
CA GLU A 158 25.66 10.41 -18.72
C GLU A 158 25.49 8.92 -18.38
N ASP A 159 24.69 8.60 -17.36
CA ASP A 159 24.47 7.22 -16.91
C ASP A 159 23.79 6.34 -17.99
N LEU A 160 22.83 6.90 -18.73
CA LEU A 160 22.18 6.21 -19.85
C LEU A 160 23.08 6.03 -21.08
N SER A 161 24.22 6.73 -21.15
CA SER A 161 25.17 6.57 -22.25
C SER A 161 26.06 5.34 -22.09
N PHE A 162 26.03 4.68 -20.94
CA PHE A 162 26.77 3.45 -20.66
C PHE A 162 25.89 2.21 -20.86
N ASP A 163 26.51 1.09 -21.22
CA ASP A 163 25.85 -0.23 -21.22
C ASP A 163 25.75 -0.73 -19.77
N ASN A 164 24.66 -0.38 -19.12
CA ASN A 164 24.39 -0.73 -17.72
C ASN A 164 22.93 -1.16 -17.51
N VAL A 165 22.64 -1.59 -16.29
CA VAL A 165 21.30 -2.05 -15.89
C VAL A 165 20.34 -0.90 -15.59
N VAL A 166 20.75 0.36 -15.75
CA VAL A 166 19.92 1.53 -15.41
C VAL A 166 18.97 1.83 -16.55
N MET A 167 17.67 1.64 -16.32
CA MET A 167 16.64 1.95 -17.30
C MET A 167 16.26 3.43 -17.27
N GLY A 168 16.27 4.08 -18.43
CA GLY A 168 15.84 5.46 -18.57
C GLY A 168 14.34 5.57 -18.86
N ILE A 169 13.62 6.36 -18.06
CA ILE A 169 12.18 6.62 -18.26
C ILE A 169 11.92 8.13 -18.19
N SER A 170 11.12 8.64 -19.12
CA SER A 170 10.64 10.03 -19.12
C SER A 170 9.14 10.10 -19.32
N ILE A 171 8.45 10.96 -18.58
CA ILE A 171 7.01 11.23 -18.77
C ILE A 171 6.85 12.60 -19.44
N ARG A 172 6.14 12.65 -20.56
CA ARG A 172 5.85 13.88 -21.31
C ARG A 172 4.41 13.85 -21.81
N ASN A 173 3.64 14.91 -21.58
CA ASN A 173 2.26 15.03 -22.02
C ASN A 173 1.38 13.82 -21.64
N GLY A 174 1.59 13.25 -20.47
CA GLY A 174 0.81 12.14 -19.93
C GLY A 174 1.22 10.77 -20.46
N GLU A 175 2.26 10.71 -21.30
CA GLU A 175 2.74 9.46 -21.88
C GLU A 175 4.16 9.15 -21.39
N PRO A 176 4.41 7.91 -20.92
CA PRO A 176 5.75 7.46 -20.58
C PRO A 176 6.53 7.09 -21.85
N ILE A 177 7.80 7.43 -21.86
CA ILE A 177 8.75 7.22 -22.95
C ILE A 177 9.94 6.46 -22.36
N HIS A 178 10.28 5.32 -22.98
CA HIS A 178 11.49 4.57 -22.65
C HIS A 178 12.69 5.21 -23.37
N LEU A 179 13.72 5.56 -22.61
CA LEU A 179 14.91 6.28 -23.11
C LEU A 179 16.08 5.33 -23.46
N GLY A 180 15.92 4.02 -23.25
CA GLY A 180 16.97 3.02 -23.45
C GLY A 180 17.38 2.29 -22.17
N ASN A 181 18.30 1.33 -22.32
CA ASN A 181 18.83 0.44 -21.28
C ASN A 181 17.75 -0.37 -20.53
N GLY A 182 18.17 -1.13 -19.52
CA GLY A 182 17.32 -2.00 -18.70
C GLY A 182 17.44 -3.48 -19.06
N GLN A 183 17.00 -4.35 -18.14
CA GLN A 183 17.17 -5.79 -18.26
C GLN A 183 15.99 -6.43 -19.00
N GLY A 184 16.14 -6.56 -20.33
CA GLY A 184 15.19 -7.24 -21.19
C GLY A 184 13.82 -6.53 -21.34
N ASP A 185 13.02 -7.03 -22.28
CA ASP A 185 11.77 -6.35 -22.68
C ASP A 185 10.71 -6.33 -21.58
N PHE A 186 10.70 -7.34 -20.70
CA PHE A 186 9.66 -7.46 -19.68
C PHE A 186 9.70 -6.31 -18.66
N GLN A 187 10.91 -5.87 -18.26
CA GLN A 187 11.08 -4.82 -17.27
C GLN A 187 10.57 -3.49 -17.85
N GLY A 188 10.96 -3.17 -19.08
CA GLY A 188 10.53 -1.95 -19.77
C GLY A 188 9.02 -1.93 -19.97
N ASN A 189 8.46 -3.01 -20.51
CA ASN A 189 7.03 -3.13 -20.77
C ASN A 189 6.19 -3.04 -19.48
N ALA A 190 6.63 -3.69 -18.41
CA ALA A 190 5.95 -3.62 -17.11
C ALA A 190 5.98 -2.20 -16.53
N ALA A 191 7.16 -1.56 -16.55
CA ALA A 191 7.32 -0.19 -16.09
C ALA A 191 6.44 0.78 -16.89
N MET A 192 6.46 0.71 -18.22
CA MET A 192 5.65 1.57 -19.09
C MET A 192 4.16 1.41 -18.79
N LYS A 193 3.69 0.18 -18.56
CA LYS A 193 2.29 -0.09 -18.21
C LYS A 193 1.90 0.50 -16.84
N GLN A 194 2.78 0.45 -15.85
CA GLN A 194 2.55 1.08 -14.55
C GLN A 194 2.53 2.61 -14.66
N PHE A 195 3.53 3.20 -15.33
CA PHE A 195 3.62 4.65 -15.49
C PHE A 195 2.49 5.22 -16.33
N LYS A 196 2.02 4.53 -17.37
CA LYS A 196 0.89 4.99 -18.19
C LYS A 196 -0.38 5.21 -17.36
N LYS A 197 -0.71 4.26 -16.46
CA LYS A 197 -1.86 4.40 -15.55
C LYS A 197 -1.70 5.58 -14.60
N PHE A 198 -0.48 5.79 -14.10
CA PHE A 198 -0.18 6.88 -13.18
C PHE A 198 -0.23 8.25 -13.89
N ALA A 199 0.41 8.37 -15.04
CA ALA A 199 0.47 9.61 -15.83
C ALA A 199 -0.94 10.06 -16.27
N GLN A 200 -1.84 9.13 -16.60
CA GLN A 200 -3.25 9.43 -16.89
C GLN A 200 -4.03 9.93 -15.66
N SER A 201 -3.67 9.46 -14.45
CA SER A 201 -4.37 9.81 -13.22
C SER A 201 -4.00 11.19 -12.68
N TYR A 202 -2.96 11.82 -13.21
CA TYR A 202 -2.35 12.99 -12.58
C TYR A 202 -2.18 14.15 -13.60
N PRO A 203 -3.04 15.19 -13.53
CA PRO A 203 -3.17 16.22 -14.58
C PRO A 203 -1.91 17.03 -14.90
N ILE A 204 -0.96 17.12 -13.97
CA ILE A 204 0.27 17.90 -14.15
C ILE A 204 1.14 17.34 -15.28
N TRP A 205 1.04 16.03 -15.52
CA TRP A 205 1.79 15.38 -16.60
C TRP A 205 1.06 15.50 -17.93
N THR A 206 -0.27 15.70 -17.92
CA THR A 206 -1.13 15.76 -19.12
C THR A 206 -1.33 17.18 -19.65
N SER A 207 -1.19 18.22 -18.80
CA SER A 207 -1.32 19.61 -19.25
C SER A 207 -0.06 20.06 -19.98
N SER A 208 -0.10 20.05 -21.31
CA SER A 208 0.77 20.90 -22.10
C SER A 208 0.47 22.36 -21.76
N SER A 209 1.52 23.14 -21.47
CA SER A 209 1.40 24.60 -21.51
C SER A 209 1.04 25.00 -22.95
N THR A 210 -0.24 25.29 -23.19
CA THR A 210 -0.74 25.77 -24.47
C THR A 210 -0.20 27.16 -24.73
N PHE A 211 0.72 27.30 -25.69
CA PHE A 211 1.16 28.59 -26.18
C PHE A 211 0.10 29.12 -27.15
N THR A 212 -0.74 30.06 -26.71
CA THR A 212 -1.61 30.82 -27.62
C THR A 212 -0.86 32.05 -28.11
N MET A 213 -0.45 32.01 -29.38
CA MET A 213 0.13 33.16 -30.07
C MET A 213 -1.00 34.07 -30.57
N SER A 214 -1.31 35.14 -29.84
CA SER A 214 -2.15 36.23 -30.35
C SER A 214 -1.25 37.39 -30.73
N ARG A 215 -1.30 37.76 -32.02
CA ARG A 215 -0.67 38.91 -32.69
C ARG A 215 0.23 39.79 -31.79
N GLY A 216 1.54 39.57 -31.91
CA GLY A 216 2.54 40.64 -31.77
C GLY A 216 2.89 41.13 -30.36
N SER A 217 2.44 40.49 -29.28
CA SER A 217 2.94 40.80 -27.94
C SER A 217 3.02 39.57 -27.05
N LEU A 218 4.23 39.31 -26.56
CA LEU A 218 4.58 38.19 -25.71
C LEU A 218 4.21 38.57 -24.26
N PHE A 219 2.95 38.38 -23.88
CA PHE A 219 2.55 38.53 -22.48
C PHE A 219 2.81 37.23 -21.74
N LEU A 220 3.86 37.23 -20.90
CA LEU A 220 4.08 36.21 -19.90
C LEU A 220 3.11 36.46 -18.74
N THR A 221 2.02 35.70 -18.64
CA THR A 221 1.28 35.58 -17.38
C THR A 221 1.17 34.11 -17.00
N ARG A 222 2.27 33.53 -16.53
CA ARG A 222 2.20 32.46 -15.52
C ARG A 222 3.49 32.36 -14.73
N SER A 223 3.45 32.89 -13.51
CA SER A 223 4.43 32.61 -12.46
C SER A 223 4.26 31.16 -12.00
N TYR A 224 5.32 30.38 -12.09
CA TYR A 224 6.01 29.68 -11.00
C TYR A 224 7.02 28.75 -11.67
N THR A 225 8.16 29.34 -12.02
CA THR A 225 9.43 28.61 -11.98
C THR A 225 9.61 28.16 -10.54
N ASP A 226 9.76 26.87 -10.27
CA ASP A 226 10.57 26.34 -9.15
C ASP A 226 10.64 24.80 -9.25
N TRP A 227 11.76 24.34 -9.81
CA TRP A 227 12.48 23.13 -9.44
C TRP A 227 13.96 23.52 -9.32
#